data_AF-A0A953HDC7-F1
#
_entry.id   AF-A0A953HDC7-F1
#
_cell.length_a   1.000
_cell.length_b   1.000
_cell.length_c   1.000
_cell.angle_alpha   90.00
_cell.angle_beta   90.00
_cell.angle_gamma   90.00
#
_symmetry.space_group_name_H-M   'P 1'
#
loop_
_entity.id
_entity.type
_entity.pdbx_description
1 polymer ?
#
loop_
_entity_poly.entity_id
_entity_poly.type
_entity_poly.pdbx_seq_one_letter_code
_entity_poly.pdbx_strand_id
1 'polypeptide(L)'
;MSIQPSLPGVFTHNPFDSVNGSLWTIKIEVSFYLLLPVFLFFLKKTHSLKRINLSIGLLYLSSFLYRGMLDLLMHNAPQWQPLYNQFPAFTEYFSIGIFAYYNRDWLLRNLSFLIWPGIFILLANYFLGFSILFPIGLGIVIFYFAYIVRKHISIRIKHDFSYSLYLVHYPIVQVLIYSGMYHQSIWKAFILYTLLLVICCCFFWFCIERPFLKRKKELPKK
;
A
#
# COMPACT_ATOMS: atom_id res chain seq x y z
N MET A 1 15.63 -3.57 -3.18
CA MET A 1 15.78 -4.57 -4.27
C MET A 1 15.04 -5.86 -3.88
N SER A 2 13.99 -6.25 -4.62
CA SER A 2 13.65 -7.68 -4.75
C SER A 2 14.88 -8.33 -5.40
N ILE A 3 15.36 -9.43 -4.83
CA ILE A 3 16.71 -9.96 -5.09
C ILE A 3 16.91 -10.30 -6.59
N GLN A 4 15.81 -10.50 -7.31
CA GLN A 4 15.78 -10.57 -8.76
C GLN A 4 14.33 -10.30 -9.23
N PRO A 5 14.02 -9.12 -9.77
CA PRO A 5 12.66 -8.81 -10.20
C PRO A 5 12.28 -9.43 -11.56
N SER A 6 13.28 -9.79 -12.37
CA SER A 6 13.12 -10.34 -13.72
C SER A 6 13.44 -11.83 -13.81
N LEU A 7 12.83 -12.51 -14.78
CA LEU A 7 13.12 -13.91 -15.08
C LEU A 7 13.90 -13.99 -16.40
N PRO A 8 14.90 -14.89 -16.52
CA PRO A 8 15.64 -15.06 -17.77
C PRO A 8 14.70 -15.33 -18.96
N GLY A 9 14.81 -14.50 -20.01
CA GLY A 9 14.02 -14.65 -21.24
C GLY A 9 12.57 -14.16 -21.18
N VAL A 10 12.11 -13.57 -20.07
CA VAL A 10 10.72 -13.09 -19.90
C VAL A 10 10.69 -11.57 -19.95
N PHE A 11 9.84 -11.00 -20.81
CA PHE A 11 9.63 -9.54 -20.98
C PHE A 11 10.89 -8.71 -21.27
N THR A 12 11.93 -9.31 -21.86
CA THR A 12 13.20 -8.63 -22.19
C THR A 12 13.05 -7.48 -23.18
N HIS A 13 11.96 -7.44 -23.94
CA HIS A 13 11.65 -6.39 -24.91
C HIS A 13 10.67 -5.34 -24.39
N ASN A 14 10.16 -5.50 -23.17
CA ASN A 14 9.28 -4.51 -22.55
C ASN A 14 10.11 -3.40 -21.88
N PRO A 15 9.56 -2.19 -21.65
CA PRO A 15 10.27 -1.10 -20.98
C PRO A 15 10.76 -1.45 -19.56
N PHE A 16 10.08 -2.39 -18.90
CA PHE A 16 10.47 -2.95 -17.62
C PHE A 16 10.39 -4.47 -17.71
N ASP A 17 11.47 -5.16 -17.32
CA ASP A 17 11.61 -6.63 -17.38
C ASP A 17 11.10 -7.34 -16.11
N SER A 18 10.64 -6.58 -15.12
CA SER A 18 10.13 -7.16 -13.88
C SER A 18 8.87 -7.99 -14.13
N VAL A 19 8.75 -9.16 -13.52
CA VAL A 19 7.58 -10.05 -13.70
C VAL A 19 6.45 -9.67 -12.76
N ASN A 20 6.80 -9.14 -11.58
CA ASN A 20 5.84 -8.64 -10.62
C ASN A 20 6.37 -7.38 -9.92
N GLY A 21 5.85 -6.23 -10.34
CA GLY A 21 6.22 -4.93 -9.82
C GLY A 21 5.71 -4.63 -8.40
N SER A 22 4.80 -5.41 -7.82
CA SER A 22 4.33 -5.21 -6.45
C SER A 22 5.14 -5.98 -5.40
N LEU A 23 6.10 -6.82 -5.81
CA LEU A 23 6.90 -7.67 -4.90
C LEU A 23 7.73 -6.89 -3.87
N TRP A 24 7.99 -5.60 -4.08
CA TRP A 24 8.73 -4.81 -3.10
C TRP A 24 7.87 -4.48 -1.86
N THR A 25 6.55 -4.36 -1.98
CA THR A 25 5.68 -3.97 -0.85
C THR A 25 5.59 -5.08 0.19
N ILE A 26 5.55 -6.35 -0.23
CA ILE A 26 5.42 -7.49 0.69
C ILE A 26 6.58 -7.55 1.69
N LYS A 27 7.79 -7.15 1.27
CA LYS A 27 8.95 -7.09 2.16
C LYS A 27 8.75 -6.07 3.27
N ILE A 28 8.17 -4.91 2.93
CA ILE A 28 7.85 -3.85 3.89
C ILE A 28 6.73 -4.31 4.81
N GLU A 29 5.68 -4.94 4.28
CA GLU A 29 4.57 -5.48 5.07
C GLU A 29 5.06 -6.50 6.11
N VAL A 30 5.88 -7.47 5.69
CA VAL A 30 6.50 -8.46 6.59
C VAL A 30 7.36 -7.77 7.64
N SER A 31 8.13 -6.74 7.26
CA SER A 31 8.93 -5.95 8.20
C SER A 31 8.05 -5.29 9.27
N PHE A 32 6.92 -4.70 8.88
CA PHE A 32 5.97 -4.13 9.84
C PHE A 32 5.32 -5.19 10.74
N TYR A 33 4.99 -6.38 10.23
CA TYR A 33 4.47 -7.46 11.07
C TYR A 33 5.49 -7.91 12.12
N LEU A 34 6.78 -7.95 11.79
CA LEU A 34 7.84 -8.30 12.73
C LEU A 34 8.13 -7.18 13.75
N LEU A 35 8.05 -5.91 13.33
CA LEU A 35 8.33 -4.76 14.19
C LEU A 35 7.14 -4.35 15.07
N LEU A 36 5.91 -4.64 14.66
CA LEU A 36 4.70 -4.26 15.39
C LEU A 36 4.72 -4.75 16.86
N PRO A 37 5.07 -6.00 17.20
CA PRO A 37 5.19 -6.44 18.60
C PRO A 37 6.19 -5.61 19.41
N VAL A 38 7.32 -5.24 18.79
CA VAL A 38 8.36 -4.42 19.41
C VAL A 38 7.82 -3.03 19.72
N PHE A 39 7.18 -2.38 18.73
CA PHE A 39 6.55 -1.08 18.94
C PHE A 39 5.46 -1.13 20.03
N LEU A 40 4.59 -2.14 19.97
CA LEU A 40 3.53 -2.31 20.99
C LEU A 40 4.10 -2.56 22.38
N PHE A 41 5.22 -3.29 22.51
CA PHE A 41 5.88 -3.50 23.79
C PHE A 41 6.34 -2.18 24.42
N PHE A 42 6.97 -1.29 23.63
CA PHE A 42 7.39 0.03 24.12
C PHE A 42 6.20 0.96 24.37
N LEU A 43 5.18 0.95 23.51
CA LEU A 43 3.98 1.76 23.68
C LEU A 43 3.14 1.33 24.90
N LYS A 44 3.05 0.02 25.19
CA LYS A 44 2.32 -0.49 26.37
C LYS A 44 2.95 -0.10 27.70
N LYS A 45 4.27 0.11 27.76
CA LYS A 45 4.94 0.65 28.96
C LYS A 45 4.55 2.11 29.25
N THR A 46 3.90 2.76 28.29
CA THR A 46 3.51 4.17 28.37
C THR A 46 2.01 4.28 28.63
N HIS A 47 1.63 4.83 29.78
CA HIS A 47 0.20 4.98 30.15
C HIS A 47 -0.44 6.28 29.66
N SER A 48 0.34 7.24 29.13
CA SER A 48 -0.17 8.54 28.69
C SER A 48 -0.35 8.59 27.18
N LEU A 49 -1.57 8.88 26.73
CA LEU A 49 -1.88 9.06 25.30
C LEU A 49 -1.01 10.14 24.63
N LYS A 50 -0.66 11.22 25.37
CA LYS A 50 0.23 12.27 24.86
C LYS A 50 1.62 11.73 24.51
N ARG A 51 2.18 10.88 25.36
CA ARG A 51 3.50 10.26 25.14
C ARG A 51 3.44 9.24 23.99
N ILE A 52 2.36 8.46 23.91
CA ILE A 52 2.11 7.55 22.77
C ILE A 52 2.09 8.33 21.45
N ASN A 53 1.30 9.42 21.38
CA ASN A 53 1.21 10.25 20.19
C ASN A 53 2.55 10.92 19.86
N LEU A 54 3.33 11.34 20.87
CA LEU A 54 4.68 11.86 20.67
C LEU A 54 5.61 10.80 20.07
N SER A 55 5.61 9.57 20.59
CA SER A 55 6.40 8.47 20.04
C SER A 55 6.02 8.14 18.59
N ILE A 56 4.72 8.14 18.28
CA ILE A 56 4.24 7.95 16.90
C ILE A 56 4.71 9.11 16.00
N GLY A 57 4.66 10.36 16.49
CA GLY A 57 5.19 11.52 15.77
C GLY A 57 6.68 11.43 15.51
N LEU A 58 7.47 10.93 16.46
CA LEU A 58 8.91 10.70 16.28
C LEU A 58 9.19 9.59 15.23
N LEU A 59 8.40 8.51 15.23
CA LEU A 59 8.49 7.46 14.19
C LEU A 59 8.11 7.99 12.80
N TYR A 60 7.12 8.87 12.74
CA TYR A 60 6.74 9.55 11.51
C TYR A 60 7.88 10.43 10.99
N LEU A 61 8.44 11.28 11.86
CA LEU A 61 9.53 12.18 11.51
C LEU A 61 10.80 11.42 11.12
N SER A 62 11.12 10.30 11.78
CA SER A 62 12.29 9.51 11.40
C SER A 62 12.17 8.92 9.99
N SER A 63 10.97 8.47 9.60
CA SER A 63 10.66 8.04 8.23
C SER A 63 10.89 9.18 7.23
N PHE A 64 10.36 10.38 7.54
CA PHE A 64 10.49 11.55 6.68
C PHE A 64 11.95 11.98 6.51
N LEU A 65 12.69 12.08 7.61
CA LEU A 65 14.11 12.43 7.61
C LEU A 65 14.96 11.41 6.86
N TYR A 66 14.65 10.11 7.02
CA TYR A 66 15.32 9.04 6.28
C TYR A 66 15.14 9.21 4.77
N ARG A 67 13.92 9.48 4.30
CA ARG A 67 13.68 9.74 2.87
C ARG A 67 14.37 11.01 2.39
N GLY A 68 14.29 12.10 3.15
CA GLY A 68 14.97 13.35 2.79
C GLY A 68 16.49 13.16 2.68
N MET A 69 17.09 12.38 3.58
CA MET A 69 18.49 11.97 3.50
C MET A 69 18.77 11.15 2.24
N LEU A 70 17.91 10.18 1.91
CA LEU A 70 18.06 9.39 0.68
C LEU A 70 17.93 10.26 -0.58
N ASP A 71 16.99 11.20 -0.62
CA ASP A 71 16.81 12.11 -1.76
C ASP A 71 18.09 12.94 -2.01
N LEU A 72 18.73 13.42 -0.94
CA LEU A 72 20.01 14.12 -1.00
C LEU A 72 21.16 13.23 -1.49
N LEU A 73 21.23 11.98 -1.01
CA LEU A 73 22.25 11.02 -1.44
C LEU A 73 22.05 10.63 -2.91
N MET A 74 20.80 10.42 -3.34
CA MET A 74 20.43 10.01 -4.68
C MET A 74 20.72 11.09 -5.73
N HIS A 75 20.74 12.37 -5.34
CA HIS A 75 21.10 13.47 -6.23
C HIS A 75 22.48 13.28 -6.87
N ASN A 76 23.44 12.75 -6.10
CA ASN A 76 24.82 12.51 -6.56
C ASN A 76 25.13 11.03 -6.82
N ALA A 77 24.29 10.12 -6.33
CA ALA A 77 24.53 8.68 -6.33
C ALA A 77 23.23 7.88 -6.56
N PRO A 78 22.77 7.71 -7.81
CA PRO A 78 21.53 7.01 -8.14
C PRO A 78 21.48 5.56 -7.64
N GLN A 79 22.63 4.94 -7.36
CA GLN A 79 22.71 3.57 -6.83
C GLN A 79 21.99 3.36 -5.49
N TRP A 80 21.66 4.44 -4.77
CA TRP A 80 20.90 4.38 -3.51
C TRP A 80 19.39 4.26 -3.70
N GLN A 81 18.86 4.44 -4.92
CA GLN A 81 17.43 4.33 -5.23
C GLN A 81 16.76 3.04 -4.67
N PRO A 82 17.42 1.86 -4.67
CA PRO A 82 16.80 0.64 -4.12
C PRO A 82 16.57 0.66 -2.61
N LEU A 83 17.17 1.60 -1.86
CA LEU A 83 16.92 1.80 -0.43
C LEU A 83 15.63 2.55 -0.16
N TYR A 84 15.15 3.34 -1.12
CA TYR A 84 13.89 4.07 -1.00
C TYR A 84 12.71 3.11 -0.77
N ASN A 85 12.78 1.92 -1.37
CA ASN A 85 11.78 0.85 -1.24
C ASN A 85 12.06 -0.11 -0.08
N GLN A 86 12.79 0.34 0.95
CA GLN A 86 13.13 -0.46 2.14
C GLN A 86 12.67 0.22 3.42
N PHE A 87 12.61 -0.55 4.51
CA PHE A 87 12.42 0.01 5.84
C PHE A 87 13.60 0.95 6.16
N PRO A 88 13.38 2.14 6.76
CA PRO A 88 12.14 2.67 7.33
C PRO A 88 11.31 3.61 6.43
N ALA A 89 11.59 3.73 5.12
CA ALA A 89 11.05 4.81 4.27
C ALA A 89 9.53 4.99 4.29
N PHE A 90 8.77 3.92 4.51
CA PHE A 90 7.29 3.93 4.52
C PHE A 90 6.67 3.92 5.93
N THR A 91 7.48 4.10 6.98
CA THR A 91 7.02 4.05 8.38
C THR A 91 6.05 5.17 8.72
N GLU A 92 6.11 6.29 8.00
CA GLU A 92 5.13 7.38 8.09
C GLU A 92 3.68 6.89 7.84
N TYR A 93 3.43 6.09 6.80
CA TYR A 93 2.09 5.55 6.50
C TYR A 93 1.62 4.60 7.59
N PHE A 94 2.52 3.74 8.09
CA PHE A 94 2.21 2.85 9.20
C PHE A 94 1.90 3.61 10.49
N SER A 95 2.62 4.70 10.75
CA SER A 95 2.42 5.58 11.91
C SER A 95 1.04 6.23 11.90
N ILE A 96 0.51 6.63 10.73
CA ILE A 96 -0.86 7.14 10.60
C ILE A 96 -1.89 6.08 11.02
N GLY A 97 -1.68 4.82 10.66
CA GLY A 97 -2.54 3.71 11.10
C GLY A 97 -2.52 3.51 12.62
N ILE A 98 -1.33 3.53 13.25
CA ILE A 98 -1.19 3.43 14.70
C ILE A 98 -1.86 4.63 15.40
N PHE A 99 -1.64 5.84 14.89
CA PHE A 99 -2.25 7.06 15.42
C PHE A 99 -3.78 6.96 15.38
N ALA A 100 -4.34 6.53 14.25
CA ALA A 100 -5.77 6.33 14.09
C ALA A 100 -6.35 5.28 15.03
N TYR A 101 -5.60 4.22 15.34
CA TYR A 101 -6.02 3.20 16.30
C TYR A 101 -6.14 3.76 17.72
N TYR A 102 -5.12 4.47 18.22
CA TYR A 102 -5.13 5.02 19.58
C TYR A 102 -6.05 6.23 19.74
N ASN A 103 -6.27 7.01 18.68
CA ASN A 103 -7.12 8.21 18.69
C ASN A 103 -8.44 7.97 17.95
N ARG A 104 -8.91 6.70 17.88
CA ARG A 104 -10.05 6.29 17.06
C ARG A 104 -11.31 7.10 17.33
N ASP A 105 -11.69 7.28 18.59
CA ASP A 105 -12.93 7.98 18.93
C ASP A 105 -12.87 9.47 18.56
N TRP A 106 -11.71 10.10 18.71
CA TRP A 106 -11.51 11.46 18.23
C TRP A 106 -11.55 11.52 16.70
N LEU A 107 -10.84 10.62 16.02
CA LEU A 107 -10.77 10.59 14.57
C LEU A 107 -12.16 10.40 13.96
N LEU A 108 -12.92 9.38 14.39
CA LEU A 108 -14.25 9.06 13.85
C LEU A 108 -15.26 10.18 14.08
N ARG A 109 -15.19 10.91 15.19
CA ARG A 109 -16.06 12.07 15.46
C ARG A 109 -15.77 13.23 14.52
N ASN A 110 -14.51 13.45 14.16
CA ASN A 110 -14.08 14.61 13.37
C ASN A 110 -13.91 14.30 11.88
N LEU A 111 -14.05 13.04 11.46
CA LEU A 111 -13.69 12.57 10.12
C LEU A 111 -14.45 13.29 8.99
N SER A 112 -15.73 13.62 9.21
CA SER A 112 -16.54 14.39 8.26
C SER A 112 -16.03 15.80 8.03
N PHE A 113 -15.37 16.40 9.02
CA PHE A 113 -14.75 17.72 8.90
C PHE A 113 -13.33 17.60 8.34
N LEU A 114 -12.58 16.58 8.78
CA LEU A 114 -11.19 16.35 8.36
C LEU A 114 -11.03 16.02 6.87
N ILE A 115 -12.07 15.54 6.18
CA ILE A 115 -11.99 15.23 4.75
C ILE A 115 -11.54 16.43 3.90
N TRP A 116 -11.99 17.64 4.23
CA TRP A 116 -11.64 18.86 3.49
C TRP A 116 -10.15 19.22 3.60
N PRO A 117 -9.55 19.34 4.80
CA PRO A 117 -8.11 19.52 4.91
C PRO A 117 -7.33 18.32 4.37
N GLY A 118 -7.87 17.09 4.47
CA GLY A 118 -7.26 15.91 3.86
C GLY A 118 -7.12 16.00 2.34
N ILE A 119 -8.20 16.38 1.64
CA ILE A 119 -8.20 16.62 0.18
C ILE A 119 -7.29 17.80 -0.16
N PHE A 120 -7.37 18.89 0.60
CA PHE A 120 -6.51 20.06 0.40
C PHE A 120 -5.02 19.69 0.49
N ILE A 121 -4.63 18.88 1.46
CA ILE A 121 -3.25 18.39 1.59
C ILE A 121 -2.82 17.60 0.37
N LEU A 122 -3.67 16.71 -0.16
CA LEU A 122 -3.36 15.93 -1.36
C LEU A 122 -3.20 16.81 -2.60
N LEU A 123 -4.08 17.79 -2.78
CA LEU A 123 -4.00 18.76 -3.88
C LEU A 123 -2.77 19.67 -3.72
N ALA A 124 -2.52 20.18 -2.52
CA ALA A 124 -1.35 21.01 -2.23
C ALA A 124 -0.05 20.23 -2.45
N ASN A 125 0.00 18.95 -2.10
CA ASN A 125 1.15 18.10 -2.41
C ASN A 125 1.38 17.98 -3.92
N TYR A 126 0.32 17.81 -4.71
CA TYR A 126 0.42 17.74 -6.18
C TYR A 126 1.01 19.02 -6.80
N PHE A 127 0.63 20.19 -6.30
CA PHE A 127 1.10 21.47 -6.85
C PHE A 127 2.41 22.00 -6.24
N LEU A 128 2.64 21.76 -4.93
CA LEU A 128 3.73 22.38 -4.16
C LEU A 128 4.81 21.38 -3.73
N GLY A 129 4.59 20.08 -3.94
CA GLY A 129 5.55 19.04 -3.57
C GLY A 129 5.69 18.80 -2.06
N PHE A 130 4.72 19.23 -1.24
CA PHE A 130 4.76 19.04 0.22
C PHE A 130 4.63 17.57 0.64
N SER A 131 5.72 16.81 0.56
CA SER A 131 5.74 15.35 0.79
C SER A 131 5.48 14.94 2.24
N ILE A 132 5.81 15.79 3.21
CA ILE A 132 5.66 15.47 4.64
C ILE A 132 4.20 15.34 5.09
N LEU A 133 3.26 16.06 4.49
CA LEU A 133 1.84 16.00 4.91
C LEU A 133 1.05 14.95 4.11
N PHE A 134 1.59 14.47 3.00
CA PHE A 134 0.88 13.57 2.08
C PHE A 134 0.31 12.32 2.77
N PRO A 135 1.06 11.57 3.61
CA PRO A 135 0.51 10.42 4.32
C PRO A 135 -0.66 10.76 5.25
N ILE A 136 -0.65 11.95 5.86
CA ILE A 136 -1.75 12.42 6.72
C ILE A 136 -3.00 12.65 5.87
N GLY A 137 -2.88 13.40 4.77
CA GLY A 137 -3.99 13.65 3.85
C GLY A 137 -4.56 12.36 3.27
N LEU A 138 -3.69 11.47 2.82
CA LEU A 138 -4.05 10.16 2.28
C LEU A 138 -4.78 9.31 3.34
N GLY A 139 -4.23 9.22 4.55
CA GLY A 139 -4.84 8.47 5.65
C GLY A 139 -6.22 8.97 6.01
N ILE A 140 -6.42 10.30 6.10
CA ILE A 140 -7.73 10.91 6.36
C ILE A 140 -8.74 10.50 5.28
N VAL A 141 -8.37 10.62 4.00
CA VAL A 141 -9.25 10.24 2.88
C VAL A 141 -9.58 8.75 2.95
N ILE A 142 -8.59 7.88 3.13
CA ILE A 142 -8.80 6.44 3.27
C ILE A 142 -9.76 6.12 4.41
N PHE A 143 -9.56 6.71 5.59
CA PHE A 143 -10.44 6.47 6.73
C PHE A 143 -11.85 7.02 6.49
N TYR A 144 -11.99 8.18 5.85
CA TYR A 144 -13.29 8.74 5.48
C TYR A 144 -14.07 7.77 4.59
N PHE A 145 -13.44 7.23 3.55
CA PHE A 145 -14.07 6.22 2.70
C PHE A 145 -14.40 4.93 3.47
N ALA A 146 -13.47 4.47 4.31
CA ALA A 146 -13.62 3.24 5.08
C ALA A 146 -14.74 3.30 6.13
N TYR A 147 -15.00 4.45 6.76
CA TYR A 147 -15.92 4.57 7.90
C TYR A 147 -17.18 5.39 7.63
N ILE A 148 -17.13 6.42 6.78
CA ILE A 148 -18.28 7.27 6.46
C ILE A 148 -18.93 6.78 5.17
N VAL A 149 -18.21 6.83 4.04
CA VAL A 149 -18.78 6.45 2.73
C VAL A 149 -19.26 5.00 2.75
N ARG A 150 -18.51 4.12 3.41
CA ARG A 150 -18.88 2.71 3.58
C ARG A 150 -20.28 2.49 4.15
N LYS A 151 -20.78 3.39 5.02
CA LYS A 151 -22.13 3.30 5.61
C LYS A 151 -23.23 3.54 4.57
N HIS A 152 -22.93 4.25 3.49
CA HIS A 152 -23.87 4.59 2.42
C HIS A 152 -23.83 3.60 1.25
N ILE A 153 -22.84 2.71 1.21
CA ILE A 153 -22.70 1.70 0.15
C ILE A 153 -23.32 0.38 0.63
N SER A 154 -24.42 -0.03 -0.02
CA SER A 154 -25.12 -1.30 0.25
C SER A 154 -24.38 -2.54 -0.27
N ILE A 155 -23.42 -2.37 -1.18
CA ILE A 155 -22.67 -3.46 -1.78
C ILE A 155 -21.72 -4.07 -0.75
N ARG A 156 -21.94 -5.34 -0.39
CA ARG A 156 -21.03 -6.10 0.47
C ARG A 156 -20.22 -7.07 -0.37
N ILE A 157 -18.97 -6.69 -0.65
CA ILE A 157 -17.99 -7.62 -1.21
C ILE A 157 -17.71 -8.66 -0.11
N LYS A 158 -18.17 -9.90 -0.32
CA LYS A 158 -18.04 -11.00 0.65
C LYS A 158 -16.65 -11.67 0.61
N HIS A 159 -15.88 -11.40 -0.45
CA HIS A 159 -14.64 -12.09 -0.77
C HIS A 159 -13.49 -11.08 -0.77
N ASP A 160 -12.35 -11.50 -0.25
CA ASP A 160 -11.14 -10.69 -0.28
C ASP A 160 -10.33 -11.03 -1.52
N PHE A 161 -10.48 -10.22 -2.57
CA PHE A 161 -9.76 -10.40 -3.83
C PHE A 161 -8.34 -9.81 -3.80
N SER A 162 -7.88 -9.29 -2.66
CA SER A 162 -6.61 -8.58 -2.58
C SER A 162 -5.42 -9.46 -3.00
N TYR A 163 -5.44 -10.74 -2.62
CA TYR A 163 -4.38 -11.68 -2.98
C TYR A 163 -4.38 -12.01 -4.48
N SER A 164 -5.53 -12.41 -5.04
CA SER A 164 -5.72 -12.59 -6.49
C SER A 164 -5.24 -11.38 -7.29
N LEU A 165 -5.68 -10.18 -6.90
CA LEU A 165 -5.34 -8.93 -7.58
C LEU A 165 -3.84 -8.68 -7.53
N TYR A 166 -3.22 -8.87 -6.35
CA TYR A 166 -1.78 -8.75 -6.18
C TYR A 166 -0.98 -9.65 -7.12
N LEU A 167 -1.44 -10.90 -7.33
CA LEU A 167 -0.76 -11.85 -8.22
C LEU A 167 -0.92 -11.50 -9.70
N VAL A 168 -2.13 -11.16 -10.14
CA VAL A 168 -2.47 -11.16 -11.58
C VAL A 168 -2.34 -9.79 -12.24
N HIS A 169 -2.41 -8.67 -11.50
CA HIS A 169 -2.46 -7.34 -12.11
C HIS A 169 -1.22 -7.04 -12.97
N TYR A 170 -0.02 -7.29 -12.45
CA TYR A 170 1.22 -6.90 -13.11
C TYR A 170 1.55 -7.76 -14.35
N PRO A 171 1.39 -9.11 -14.31
CA PRO A 171 1.54 -9.92 -15.52
C PRO A 171 0.58 -9.52 -16.65
N ILE A 172 -0.67 -9.17 -16.33
CA ILE A 172 -1.63 -8.71 -17.35
C ILE A 172 -1.13 -7.41 -18.00
N VAL A 173 -0.64 -6.46 -17.21
CA VAL A 173 -0.03 -5.22 -17.74
C VAL A 173 1.13 -5.55 -18.67
N GLN A 174 2.04 -6.46 -18.27
CA GLN A 174 3.19 -6.84 -19.08
C GLN A 174 2.80 -7.47 -20.43
N VAL A 175 1.77 -8.32 -20.45
CA VAL A 175 1.25 -8.91 -21.70
C VAL A 175 0.63 -7.84 -22.60
N LEU A 176 -0.10 -6.87 -22.03
CA LEU A 176 -0.70 -5.78 -22.79
C LEU A 176 0.35 -4.81 -23.36
N ILE A 177 1.44 -4.57 -22.63
CA ILE A 177 2.59 -3.82 -23.14
C ILE A 177 3.24 -4.59 -24.29
N TYR A 178 3.53 -5.88 -24.08
CA TYR A 178 4.17 -6.74 -25.08
C TYR A 178 3.35 -6.82 -26.39
N SER A 179 2.02 -6.90 -26.28
CA SER A 179 1.11 -6.92 -27.44
C SER A 179 0.97 -5.57 -28.16
N GLY A 180 1.57 -4.50 -27.64
CA GLY A 180 1.50 -3.16 -28.23
C GLY A 180 0.14 -2.47 -28.09
N MET A 181 -0.79 -3.00 -27.27
CA MET A 181 -2.14 -2.44 -27.11
C MET A 181 -2.13 -1.00 -26.58
N TYR A 182 -1.19 -0.67 -25.69
CA TYR A 182 -1.03 0.69 -25.18
C TYR A 182 -0.60 1.70 -26.25
N HIS A 183 0.11 1.26 -27.29
CA HIS A 183 0.49 2.11 -28.43
C HIS A 183 -0.67 2.36 -29.39
N GLN A 184 -1.58 1.40 -29.53
CA GLN A 184 -2.75 1.55 -30.41
C GLN A 184 -3.81 2.47 -29.81
N SER A 185 -4.17 2.25 -28.54
CA SER A 185 -5.14 3.09 -27.84
C SER A 185 -5.12 2.79 -26.34
N ILE A 186 -4.88 3.83 -25.55
CA ILE A 186 -4.87 3.72 -24.08
C ILE A 186 -6.23 3.28 -23.51
N TRP A 187 -7.34 3.71 -24.13
CA TRP A 187 -8.69 3.34 -23.70
C TRP A 187 -9.01 1.88 -23.96
N LYS A 188 -8.61 1.35 -25.13
CA LYS A 188 -8.76 -0.09 -25.44
C LYS A 188 -7.93 -0.94 -24.48
N ALA A 189 -6.68 -0.56 -24.26
CA ALA A 189 -5.80 -1.23 -23.30
C ALA A 189 -6.37 -1.21 -21.88
N PHE A 190 -6.93 -0.07 -21.44
CA PHE A 190 -7.56 0.07 -20.12
C PHE A 190 -8.78 -0.84 -19.96
N ILE A 191 -9.71 -0.84 -20.93
CA ILE A 191 -10.91 -1.68 -20.89
C ILE A 191 -10.51 -3.16 -20.87
N LEU A 192 -9.59 -3.56 -21.76
CA LEU A 192 -9.12 -4.94 -21.83
C LEU A 192 -8.40 -5.37 -20.55
N TYR A 193 -7.54 -4.50 -20.00
CA TYR A 193 -6.89 -4.70 -18.70
C TYR A 193 -7.91 -4.95 -17.60
N THR A 194 -8.92 -4.08 -17.45
CA THR A 194 -9.95 -4.24 -16.41
C THR A 194 -10.74 -5.53 -16.58
N LEU A 195 -11.13 -5.88 -17.81
CA LEU A 195 -11.85 -7.14 -18.09
C LEU A 195 -11.01 -8.36 -17.73
N LEU A 196 -9.76 -8.43 -18.21
CA LEU A 196 -8.84 -9.53 -17.90
C LEU A 196 -8.58 -9.62 -16.40
N LEU A 197 -8.37 -8.48 -15.73
CA LEU A 197 -8.15 -8.42 -14.29
C LEU A 197 -9.33 -9.03 -13.52
N VAL A 198 -10.56 -8.64 -13.84
CA VAL A 198 -11.77 -9.16 -13.18
C VAL A 198 -11.94 -10.66 -13.44
N ILE A 199 -11.74 -11.11 -14.68
CA ILE A 199 -11.86 -12.53 -15.06
C ILE A 199 -10.81 -13.37 -14.32
N CYS A 200 -9.54 -12.97 -14.38
CA CYS A 200 -8.44 -13.68 -13.72
C CYS A 200 -8.61 -13.68 -12.20
N CYS A 201 -8.99 -12.56 -11.59
CA CYS A 201 -9.26 -12.51 -10.15
C CYS A 201 -10.42 -13.42 -9.73
N CYS A 202 -11.52 -13.43 -10.49
CA CYS A 202 -12.62 -14.35 -10.24
C CYS A 202 -12.17 -15.81 -10.37
N PHE A 203 -11.43 -16.13 -11.44
CA PHE A 203 -10.90 -17.47 -11.69
C PHE A 203 -10.00 -17.93 -10.55
N PHE A 204 -8.98 -17.14 -10.18
CA PHE A 204 -8.08 -17.46 -9.07
C PHE A 204 -8.85 -17.64 -7.76
N TRP A 205 -9.79 -16.75 -7.45
CA TRP A 205 -10.59 -16.86 -6.25
C TRP A 205 -11.40 -18.16 -6.20
N PHE A 206 -12.18 -18.46 -7.24
CA PHE A 206 -13.12 -19.59 -7.22
C PHE A 206 -12.42 -20.94 -7.44
N CYS A 207 -11.38 -21.00 -8.26
CA CYS A 207 -10.69 -22.23 -8.63
C CYS A 207 -9.50 -22.56 -7.71
N ILE A 208 -8.85 -21.56 -7.13
CA ILE A 208 -7.65 -21.75 -6.30
C ILE A 208 -7.94 -21.35 -4.85
N GLU A 209 -8.13 -20.07 -4.56
CA GLU A 209 -8.15 -19.58 -3.17
C GLU A 209 -9.26 -20.21 -2.33
N ARG A 210 -10.50 -20.18 -2.83
CA ARG A 210 -11.67 -20.67 -2.09
C ARG A 210 -11.54 -22.16 -1.73
N PRO A 211 -11.13 -23.08 -2.63
CA PRO A 211 -10.84 -24.47 -2.28
C PRO A 211 -9.80 -24.64 -1.16
N PHE A 212 -8.65 -23.95 -1.24
CA PHE A 212 -7.59 -24.09 -0.24
C PHE A 212 -8.01 -23.51 1.13
N LEU A 213 -8.75 -22.41 1.14
CA LEU A 213 -9.26 -21.80 2.39
C LEU A 213 -10.29 -22.68 3.10
N LYS A 214 -11.10 -23.45 2.36
CA LYS A 214 -12.04 -24.42 2.96
C LYS A 214 -11.29 -25.54 3.70
N ARG A 215 -10.27 -26.11 3.06
CA ARG A 215 -9.43 -27.17 3.67
C ARG A 215 -8.73 -26.71 4.95
N LYS A 216 -8.30 -25.44 5.02
CA LYS A 216 -7.69 -24.87 6.23
C LYS A 216 -8.66 -24.82 7.42
N LYS A 217 -9.97 -24.62 7.18
CA LYS A 217 -10.98 -24.59 8.25
C LYS A 217 -11.30 -25.98 8.81
N GLU A 218 -11.02 -27.03 8.05
CA GLU A 218 -11.28 -28.43 8.41
C GLU A 218 -10.10 -29.07 9.18
N LEU A 219 -8.95 -28.39 9.28
CA LEU A 219 -7.86 -28.83 10.14
C LEU A 219 -8.22 -28.54 11.60
N PRO A 220 -8.21 -29.55 12.51
CA PRO A 220 -8.44 -29.31 13.93
C PRO A 220 -7.38 -28.32 14.43
N LYS A 221 -7.84 -27.28 15.14
CA LYS A 221 -6.95 -26.36 15.86
C LYS A 221 -6.19 -27.21 16.88
N LYS A 222 -4.90 -27.47 16.61
CA LYS A 222 -3.98 -28.02 17.59
C LYS A 222 -3.72 -27.01 18.70
#